data_AF-A0A1M6I0V1-F1
#
_entry.id   AF-A0A1M6I0V1-F1
#
_cell.length_a   1.000
_cell.length_b   1.000
_cell.length_c   1.000
_cell.angle_alpha   90.00
_cell.angle_beta   90.00
_cell.angle_gamma   90.00
#
_symmetry.space_group_name_H-M   'P 1'
#
loop_
_entity.id
_entity.type
_entity.pdbx_description
1 polymer ?
#
loop_
_entity_poly.entity_id
_entity_poly.type
_entity_poly.pdbx_seq_one_letter_code
_entity_poly.pdbx_strand_id
1 'polypeptide(L)'
;MLSKKNHPKIELKGWINVEGEECLISQVYQGYSLSGACEVVTNPERPINKDVGWDGEKWFFSKQEPLVNAAQTSRLKEFVDELKRERQSGRFFDKKS
;
A
#
# COMPACT_ATOMS: atom_id res chain seq x y z
N MET A 1 -22.28 -8.21 4.17
CA MET A 1 -22.07 -6.81 3.73
C MET A 1 -20.83 -6.29 4.44
N LEU A 2 -19.77 -5.92 3.72
CA LEU A 2 -18.59 -5.26 4.30
C LEU A 2 -19.06 -3.94 4.92
N SER A 3 -19.09 -3.87 6.25
CA SER A 3 -19.57 -2.71 6.99
C SER A 3 -18.59 -1.54 6.82
N LYS A 4 -19.08 -0.38 6.33
CA LYS A 4 -18.35 0.90 6.28
C LYS A 4 -17.90 1.41 7.65
N LYS A 5 -18.45 0.89 8.77
CA LYS A 5 -18.04 1.32 10.11
C LYS A 5 -16.64 0.77 10.36
N ASN A 6 -15.67 1.68 10.50
CA ASN A 6 -14.26 1.45 10.84
C ASN A 6 -13.29 1.19 9.68
N HIS A 7 -13.66 1.41 8.41
CA HIS A 7 -12.66 1.43 7.35
C HIS A 7 -11.83 2.73 7.45
N PRO A 8 -10.50 2.67 7.60
CA PRO A 8 -9.69 3.88 7.68
C PRO A 8 -9.78 4.67 6.37
N LYS A 9 -9.65 6.00 6.47
CA LYS A 9 -9.56 6.83 5.26
C LYS A 9 -8.24 6.49 4.55
N ILE A 10 -8.33 6.12 3.28
CA ILE A 10 -7.19 5.87 2.41
C ILE A 10 -7.15 6.89 1.28
N GLU A 11 -5.95 7.27 0.88
CA GLU A 11 -5.71 8.21 -0.20
C GLU A 11 -4.46 7.83 -0.99
N LEU A 12 -4.43 8.23 -2.26
CA LEU A 12 -3.29 7.99 -3.13
C LEU A 12 -2.04 8.65 -2.53
N LYS A 13 -0.89 7.97 -2.59
CA LYS A 13 0.37 8.37 -1.92
C LYS A 13 0.29 8.43 -0.39
N GLY A 14 -0.81 7.97 0.19
CA GLY A 14 -0.89 7.71 1.63
C GLY A 14 0.00 6.54 2.02
N TRP A 15 0.43 6.55 3.29
CA TRP A 15 1.25 5.48 3.86
C TRP A 15 0.41 4.65 4.82
N ILE A 16 0.54 3.33 4.73
CA ILE A 16 -0.10 2.39 5.66
C ILE A 16 0.92 1.35 6.12
N ASN A 17 0.71 0.81 7.32
CA ASN A 17 1.44 -0.35 7.80
C ASN A 17 0.59 -1.60 7.58
N VAL A 18 1.13 -2.56 6.82
CA VAL A 18 0.48 -3.83 6.51
C VAL A 18 1.36 -4.94 7.03
N GLU A 19 0.90 -5.64 8.07
CA GLU A 19 1.65 -6.75 8.69
C GLU A 19 3.09 -6.40 9.11
N GLY A 20 3.32 -5.14 9.51
CA GLY A 20 4.65 -4.64 9.90
C GLY A 20 5.46 -4.03 8.75
N GLU A 21 5.01 -4.16 7.50
CA GLU A 21 5.62 -3.52 6.34
C GLU A 21 5.00 -2.13 6.09
N GLU A 22 5.86 -1.13 5.90
CA GLU A 22 5.41 0.20 5.49
C GLU A 22 5.22 0.24 3.98
N CYS A 23 4.02 0.63 3.58
CA CYS A 23 3.56 0.53 2.22
C CYS A 23 3.01 1.88 1.75
N LEU A 24 3.36 2.25 0.52
CA LEU A 24 2.85 3.46 -0.13
C LEU A 24 1.68 3.09 -1.04
N ILE A 25 0.54 3.75 -0.87
CA ILE A 25 -0.67 3.51 -1.67
C ILE A 25 -0.46 4.00 -3.10
N SER A 26 -0.48 3.08 -4.06
CA SER A 26 -0.37 3.35 -5.51
C SER A 26 -1.73 3.41 -6.21
N GLN A 27 -2.78 2.84 -5.62
CA GLN A 27 -4.13 2.93 -6.14
C GLN A 27 -5.18 2.74 -5.05
N VAL A 28 -6.24 3.53 -5.05
CA VAL A 28 -7.41 3.34 -4.16
C VAL A 28 -8.53 2.70 -4.97
N TYR A 29 -9.07 1.58 -4.50
CA TYR A 29 -10.20 0.92 -5.16
C TYR A 29 -11.52 1.52 -4.67
N GLN A 30 -12.46 1.73 -5.59
CA GLN A 30 -13.81 2.15 -5.21
C GLN A 30 -14.54 0.99 -4.52
N GLY A 31 -15.41 1.34 -3.56
CA GLY A 31 -15.97 0.43 -2.57
C GLY A 31 -16.46 -0.92 -3.10
N TYR A 32 -16.15 -1.98 -2.35
CA TYR A 32 -16.51 -3.38 -2.61
C TYR A 32 -15.78 -4.05 -3.79
N SER A 33 -14.62 -3.54 -4.20
CA SER A 33 -13.75 -4.28 -5.12
C SER A 33 -13.39 -5.65 -4.55
N LEU A 34 -13.54 -6.69 -5.37
CA LEU A 34 -13.06 -8.04 -5.05
C LEU A 34 -11.52 -8.08 -4.90
N SER A 35 -10.83 -7.06 -5.41
CA SER A 35 -9.38 -6.86 -5.29
C SER A 35 -8.96 -6.24 -3.95
N GLY A 36 -9.89 -5.92 -3.04
CA GLY A 36 -9.57 -5.33 -1.72
C GLY A 36 -9.80 -3.81 -1.65
N ALA A 37 -9.10 -3.15 -0.73
CA ALA A 37 -9.27 -1.73 -0.44
C ALA A 37 -8.36 -0.84 -1.30
N CYS A 38 -7.11 -1.24 -1.51
CA CYS A 38 -6.12 -0.49 -2.28
C CYS A 38 -5.00 -1.37 -2.81
N GLU A 39 -4.26 -0.85 -3.79
CA GLU A 39 -2.95 -1.35 -4.21
C GLU A 39 -1.86 -0.54 -3.50
N VAL A 40 -0.82 -1.21 -3.05
CA VAL A 40 0.36 -0.57 -2.49
C VAL A 40 1.64 -1.02 -3.18
N VAL A 41 2.68 -0.19 -3.13
CA VAL A 41 4.08 -0.62 -3.34
C VAL A 41 4.78 -0.79 -1.99
N THR A 42 5.55 -1.86 -1.87
CA THR A 42 6.35 -2.21 -0.69
C THR A 42 7.75 -2.67 -1.12
N ASN A 43 8.62 -2.91 -0.13
CA ASN A 43 9.98 -3.40 -0.27
C ASN A 43 10.86 -2.48 -1.17
N PRO A 44 11.46 -1.41 -0.62
CA PRO A 44 12.25 -0.46 -1.40
C PRO A 44 13.46 -1.08 -2.13
N GLU A 45 14.03 -2.17 -1.59
CA GLU A 45 15.18 -2.87 -2.19
C GLU A 45 14.75 -3.69 -3.41
N ARG A 46 13.61 -4.38 -3.30
CA ARG A 46 13.00 -5.13 -4.40
C ARG A 46 11.51 -4.73 -4.52
N PRO A 47 11.21 -3.60 -5.17
CA PRO A 47 9.86 -3.06 -5.21
C PRO A 47 8.87 -4.05 -5.81
N ILE A 48 7.81 -4.31 -5.06
CA ILE A 48 6.68 -5.14 -5.46
C ILE A 48 5.38 -4.39 -5.18
N ASN A 49 4.35 -4.62 -5.98
CA ASN A 49 3.00 -4.15 -5.68
C ASN A 49 2.12 -5.31 -5.20
N LYS A 50 1.26 -5.02 -4.24
CA LYS A 50 0.31 -5.98 -3.67
C LYS A 50 -1.03 -5.30 -3.43
N ASP A 51 -2.07 -6.09 -3.53
CA ASP A 51 -3.40 -5.69 -3.10
C ASP A 51 -3.52 -5.83 -1.59
N VAL A 52 -4.19 -4.87 -0.96
CA VAL A 52 -4.35 -4.79 0.49
C VAL A 52 -5.83 -4.72 0.82
N GLY A 53 -6.25 -5.54 1.79
CA GLY A 53 -7.59 -5.55 2.35
C GLY A 53 -7.62 -5.02 3.78
N TRP A 54 -8.84 -4.67 4.23
CA TRP A 54 -9.15 -4.31 5.62
C TRP A 54 -10.17 -5.30 6.18
N ASP A 55 -9.85 -5.96 7.29
CA ASP A 55 -10.73 -6.96 7.92
C ASP A 55 -11.71 -6.36 8.95
N GLY A 56 -11.58 -5.06 9.24
CA GLY A 56 -12.32 -4.36 10.29
C GLY A 56 -11.43 -3.89 11.44
N GLU A 57 -10.23 -4.47 11.57
CA GLU A 57 -9.28 -4.23 12.67
C GLU A 57 -7.87 -3.92 12.17
N LYS A 58 -7.42 -4.61 11.12
CA LYS A 58 -6.06 -4.48 10.58
C LYS A 58 -6.01 -4.58 9.06
N TRP A 59 -4.94 -4.02 8.50
CA TRP A 59 -4.58 -4.22 7.11
C TRP A 59 -3.95 -5.59 6.93
N PHE A 60 -4.26 -6.24 5.82
CA PHE A 60 -3.66 -7.52 5.43
C PHE A 60 -3.36 -7.54 3.94
N PHE A 61 -2.30 -8.25 3.54
CA PHE A 61 -2.03 -8.49 2.13
C PHE A 61 -3.03 -9.49 1.57
N SER A 62 -3.61 -9.17 0.42
CA SER A 62 -4.40 -10.13 -0.35
C SER A 62 -3.53 -11.33 -0.72
N LYS A 63 -4.12 -12.52 -0.74
CA LYS A 63 -3.44 -13.75 -1.17
C LYS A 63 -3.24 -13.83 -2.69
N GLN A 64 -3.68 -12.81 -3.42
CA GLN A 64 -3.45 -12.72 -4.85
C GLN A 64 -1.97 -12.48 -5.11
N GLU A 65 -1.44 -13.14 -6.14
CA GLU A 65 -0.10 -12.87 -6.64
C GLU A 65 0.04 -11.39 -6.99
N PRO A 66 1.25 -10.80 -6.85
CA PRO A 66 1.53 -9.45 -7.30
C PRO A 66 1.02 -9.24 -8.73
N LEU A 67 0.23 -8.19 -8.96
CA LEU A 67 -0.35 -7.94 -10.28
C LEU A 67 0.73 -7.71 -11.34
N VAL A 68 1.85 -7.10 -10.96
CA VAL A 68 3.02 -6.84 -11.82
C VAL A 68 4.31 -6.80 -10.99
N ASN A 69 5.47 -6.69 -11.64
CA ASN A 69 6.69 -6.25 -10.96
C ASN A 69 6.71 -4.71 -10.93
N ALA A 70 6.63 -4.12 -9.73
CA ALA A 70 6.52 -2.68 -9.57
C ALA A 70 7.71 -1.91 -10.17
N ALA A 71 8.92 -2.49 -10.17
CA ALA A 71 10.10 -1.87 -10.75
C ALA A 71 10.09 -1.81 -12.29
N GLN A 72 9.23 -2.60 -12.96
CA GLN A 72 9.20 -2.72 -14.42
C GLN A 72 8.03 -1.97 -15.06
N THR A 73 7.10 -1.44 -14.27
CA THR A 73 5.88 -0.79 -14.76
C THR A 73 6.00 0.73 -14.67
N SER A 74 5.86 1.43 -15.80
CA SER A 74 5.92 2.90 -15.87
C SER A 74 4.90 3.59 -14.95
N ARG A 75 3.69 3.01 -14.81
CA ARG A 75 2.65 3.48 -13.87
C ARG A 75 3.14 3.55 -12.42
N LEU A 76 3.96 2.58 -11.99
CA LEU A 76 4.39 2.46 -10.60
C LEU A 76 5.68 3.21 -10.30
N LYS A 77 6.35 3.75 -11.33
CA LYS A 77 7.66 4.38 -11.21
C LYS A 77 7.67 5.50 -10.17
N GLU A 78 6.68 6.39 -10.17
CA GLU A 78 6.65 7.51 -9.23
C GLU A 78 6.51 7.06 -7.76
N PHE A 79 5.75 5.99 -7.53
CA PHE A 79 5.54 5.43 -6.20
C PHE A 79 6.78 4.67 -5.72
N VAL A 80 7.45 3.96 -6.61
CA VAL A 80 8.73 3.29 -6.32
C VAL A 80 9.84 4.31 -6.00
N ASP A 81 9.89 5.41 -6.76
CA ASP A 81 10.87 6.49 -6.52
C ASP A 81 10.62 7.15 -5.15
N GLU A 82 9.35 7.38 -4.80
CA GLU A 82 8.96 7.88 -3.48
C GLU A 82 9.27 6.90 -2.35
N LEU A 83 8.95 5.61 -2.52
CA LEU A 83 9.25 4.55 -1.57
C LEU A 83 10.76 4.48 -1.26
N LYS A 84 11.60 4.56 -2.29
CA LYS A 84 13.06 4.56 -2.15
C LYS A 84 13.58 5.85 -1.52
N ARG A 85 13.03 7.00 -1.89
CA ARG A 85 13.42 8.30 -1.34
C ARG A 85 13.15 8.40 0.16
N GLU A 86 11.97 8.00 0.61
CA GLU A 86 11.66 8.02 2.05
C GLU A 86 12.53 7.02 2.83
N ARG A 87 12.98 5.94 2.18
CA ARG A 87 13.88 4.95 2.82
C ARG A 87 15.25 5.55 3.09
N GLN A 88 15.75 6.30 2.12
CA GLN A 88 17.04 6.99 2.19
C GLN A 88 16.99 8.20 3.12
N SER A 89 15.84 8.88 3.24
CA SER A 89 15.70 10.06 4.08
C SER A 89 15.63 9.75 5.59
N GLY A 90 15.45 8.46 5.97
CA GLY A 90 15.30 8.04 7.36
C GLY A 90 14.00 8.51 8.03
N ARG A 91 13.14 9.28 7.32
CA ARG A 91 11.90 9.86 7.86
C ARG A 91 10.84 8.84 8.22
N PHE A 92 11.05 7.57 7.89
CA PHE A 92 10.19 6.47 8.28
C PHE A 92 10.01 6.33 9.81
N PHE A 93 11.01 6.69 10.62
CA PHE A 93 10.95 6.52 12.07
C PHE A 93 10.28 7.68 12.84
N ASP A 94 10.03 8.83 12.20
CA ASP A 94 9.70 10.08 12.91
C ASP A 94 8.23 10.52 12.83
N LYS A 95 7.36 9.80 12.11
CA LYS A 95 5.90 10.10 12.15
C LYS A 95 5.24 9.44 13.37
N LYS A 96 5.71 9.79 14.56
CA LYS A 96 4.89 9.81 15.78
C LYS A 96 4.53 11.26 16.09
N SER A 97 3.30 11.67 15.78
CA SER A 97 2.58 12.75 16.47
C SER A 97 1.09 12.57 16.26
#